data_AF-A0A9E2P9F9-F1
#
_entry.id   AF-A0A9E2P9F9-F1
#
_cell.length_a   1.000
_cell.length_b   1.000
_cell.length_c   1.000
_cell.angle_alpha   90.00
_cell.angle_beta   90.00
_cell.angle_gamma   90.00
#
_symmetry.space_group_name_H-M   'P 1'
#
loop_
_entity.id
_entity.type
_entity.pdbx_description
1 polymer ?
#
loop_
_entity_poly.entity_id
_entity_poly.type
_entity_poly.pdbx_seq_one_letter_code
_entity_poly.pdbx_strand_id
1 'polypeptide(L)'
;MFYTPSLFEPESFITLIKESFYLKKARYDVPESKYLAPETDVIISIVCEYYNVVFEDLLISRRGFFNKPRNVVIYLLRHIRGDDLNSIKEVFHINTYITVSSIVQKIAYMTKTDRKLGKEIQTLKEIK
;
A
#
# COMPACT_ATOMS: atom_id res chain seq x y z
N MET A 1 7.87 -37.99 11.60
CA MET A 1 6.60 -37.29 11.28
C MET A 1 6.66 -35.96 11.99
N PHE A 2 7.06 -34.89 11.30
CA PHE A 2 7.19 -33.56 11.92
C PHE A 2 5.91 -32.77 11.61
N TYR A 3 5.11 -32.51 12.64
CA TYR A 3 3.99 -31.57 12.57
C TYR A 3 4.58 -30.16 12.66
N THR A 4 4.58 -29.42 11.55
CA THR A 4 4.72 -27.96 11.57
C THR A 4 3.36 -27.37 11.95
N PRO A 5 3.24 -26.58 13.02
CA PRO A 5 1.98 -25.94 13.36
C PRO A 5 1.67 -24.89 12.30
N SER A 6 0.46 -24.97 11.76
CA SER A 6 -0.12 -24.06 10.78
C SER A 6 -0.24 -22.65 11.37
N LEU A 7 0.77 -21.83 11.11
CA LEU A 7 0.83 -20.39 11.45
C LEU A 7 0.05 -19.54 10.44
N PHE A 8 -1.12 -20.00 9.98
CA PHE A 8 -1.82 -19.37 8.86
C PHE A 8 -3.32 -19.26 9.13
N GLU A 9 -3.67 -18.49 10.15
CA GLU A 9 -4.98 -17.83 10.19
C GLU A 9 -4.78 -16.33 9.93
N PRO A 10 -5.21 -15.84 8.74
CA PRO A 10 -5.13 -14.42 8.37
C PRO A 10 -5.87 -13.50 9.36
N GLU A 11 -6.93 -14.00 9.99
CA GLU A 11 -7.78 -13.29 10.96
C GLU A 11 -6.99 -12.77 12.18
N SER A 12 -6.15 -13.63 12.74
CA SER A 12 -5.34 -13.29 13.93
C SER A 12 -4.28 -12.24 13.60
N PHE A 13 -3.74 -12.28 12.39
CA PHE A 13 -2.72 -11.34 11.93
C PHE A 13 -3.30 -9.95 11.60
N ILE A 14 -4.45 -9.91 10.92
CA ILE A 14 -5.17 -8.66 10.64
C ILE A 14 -5.54 -7.95 11.95
N THR A 15 -5.91 -8.70 12.98
CA THR A 15 -6.24 -8.15 14.30
C THR A 15 -5.03 -7.51 14.99
N LEU A 16 -3.85 -8.14 14.92
CA LEU A 16 -2.60 -7.58 15.46
C LEU A 16 -2.16 -6.31 14.75
N ILE A 17 -2.36 -6.23 13.42
CA ILE A 17 -2.13 -5.00 12.66
C ILE A 17 -3.14 -3.93 13.09
N LYS A 18 -4.43 -4.26 13.19
CA LYS A 18 -5.43 -3.30 13.66
C LYS A 18 -5.02 -2.69 15.02
N GLU A 19 -4.68 -3.52 16.00
CA GLU A 19 -4.29 -3.05 17.35
C GLU A 19 -3.04 -2.17 17.37
N SER A 20 -1.96 -2.57 16.68
CA SER A 20 -0.70 -1.82 16.68
C SER A 20 -0.81 -0.45 16.00
N PHE A 21 -1.69 -0.31 15.01
CA PHE A 21 -1.90 0.95 14.28
C PHE A 21 -2.87 1.90 15.01
N TYR A 22 -3.90 1.39 15.71
CA TYR A 22 -4.78 2.22 16.54
C TYR A 22 -4.02 2.99 17.63
N LEU A 23 -2.93 2.43 18.16
CA LEU A 23 -2.08 3.10 19.15
C LEU A 23 -1.29 4.30 18.59
N LYS A 24 -1.08 4.35 17.27
CA LYS A 24 -0.33 5.43 16.60
C LYS A 24 -1.21 6.63 16.18
N LYS A 25 -2.54 6.48 16.29
CA LYS A 25 -3.61 7.44 15.89
C LYS A 25 -3.66 8.75 16.69
N ALA A 26 -2.95 8.87 17.82
CA ALA A 26 -3.12 9.98 18.77
C ALA A 26 -2.38 11.29 18.42
N ARG A 27 -1.59 11.35 17.33
CA ARG A 27 -0.78 12.52 16.99
C ARG A 27 -0.67 12.72 15.48
N TYR A 28 -1.57 13.45 14.86
CA TYR A 28 -1.26 14.39 13.76
C TYR A 28 -2.54 15.12 13.33
N ASP A 29 -2.60 16.43 13.52
CA ASP A 29 -3.60 17.31 12.93
C ASP A 29 -3.35 17.41 11.42
N VAL A 30 -4.35 17.10 10.58
CA VAL A 30 -4.22 17.11 9.11
C VAL A 30 -5.42 17.81 8.46
N PRO A 31 -5.24 18.60 7.37
CA PRO A 31 -6.29 19.47 6.82
C PRO A 31 -7.49 18.75 6.18
N GLU A 32 -8.66 19.39 6.20
CA GLU A 32 -9.98 18.93 5.73
C GLU A 32 -10.03 18.27 4.33
N SER A 33 -9.14 18.65 3.40
CA SER A 33 -9.09 17.99 2.08
C SER A 33 -8.70 16.52 2.13
N LYS A 34 -8.01 16.08 3.20
CA LYS A 34 -7.69 14.67 3.44
C LYS A 34 -8.87 13.84 3.93
N TYR A 35 -9.94 14.46 4.48
CA TYR A 35 -11.09 13.72 5.00
C TYR A 35 -11.92 13.02 3.91
N LEU A 36 -11.78 13.40 2.64
CA LEU A 36 -12.47 12.78 1.51
C LEU A 36 -11.70 11.59 0.89
N ALA A 37 -10.42 11.44 1.23
CA ALA A 37 -9.60 10.33 0.75
C ALA A 37 -9.54 9.24 1.83
N PRO A 38 -9.59 7.94 1.48
CA PRO A 38 -9.40 6.88 2.44
C PRO A 38 -8.04 7.01 3.15
N GLU A 39 -7.98 6.60 4.41
CA GLU A 39 -6.74 6.62 5.19
C GLU A 39 -5.66 5.71 4.59
N THR A 40 -4.39 5.99 4.91
CA THR A 40 -3.24 5.19 4.41
C THR A 40 -3.47 3.70 4.60
N ASP A 41 -3.92 3.33 5.79
CA ASP A 41 -4.06 1.95 6.25
C ASP A 41 -5.20 1.25 5.49
N VAL A 42 -6.26 1.99 5.18
CA VAL A 42 -7.39 1.50 4.38
C VAL A 42 -6.92 1.20 2.96
N ILE A 43 -6.19 2.12 2.33
CA ILE A 43 -5.64 1.90 0.97
C ILE A 43 -4.70 0.69 0.95
N ILE A 44 -3.81 0.57 1.93
CA ILE A 44 -2.91 -0.59 2.07
C ILE A 44 -3.74 -1.88 2.17
N SER A 45 -4.73 -1.91 3.06
CA SER A 45 -5.55 -3.11 3.31
C SER A 45 -6.33 -3.56 2.08
N ILE A 46 -6.98 -2.63 1.37
CA ILE A 46 -7.75 -2.92 0.15
C ILE A 46 -6.83 -3.50 -0.93
N VAL A 47 -5.63 -2.94 -1.10
CA VAL A 47 -4.68 -3.41 -2.12
C VAL A 47 -4.09 -4.77 -1.74
N CYS A 48 -3.79 -4.99 -0.47
CA CYS A 48 -3.38 -6.29 0.06
C CYS A 48 -4.44 -7.36 -0.20
N GLU A 49 -5.69 -7.07 0.10
CA GLU A 49 -6.83 -7.96 -0.16
C GLU A 49 -6.98 -8.24 -1.67
N TYR A 50 -6.93 -7.19 -2.50
CA TYR A 50 -7.08 -7.30 -3.96
C TYR A 50 -6.03 -8.19 -4.61
N TYR A 51 -4.77 -8.07 -4.18
CA TYR A 51 -3.66 -8.88 -4.71
C TYR A 51 -3.40 -10.17 -3.92
N ASN A 52 -4.17 -10.44 -2.86
CA ASN A 52 -4.00 -11.56 -1.95
C ASN A 52 -2.55 -11.65 -1.39
N VAL A 53 -2.07 -10.53 -0.84
CA VAL A 53 -0.73 -10.40 -0.23
C VAL A 53 -0.82 -9.76 1.15
N VAL A 54 0.15 -10.02 2.02
CA VAL A 54 0.24 -9.36 3.33
C VAL A 54 1.07 -8.08 3.24
N PHE A 55 1.01 -7.23 4.27
CA PHE A 55 1.75 -5.95 4.27
C PHE A 55 3.26 -6.16 4.16
N GLU A 56 3.79 -7.21 4.78
CA GLU A 56 5.20 -7.57 4.79
C GLU A 56 5.72 -7.85 3.38
N ASP A 57 4.88 -8.45 2.52
CA ASP A 57 5.21 -8.69 1.11
C ASP A 57 5.40 -7.38 0.34
N LEU A 58 4.73 -6.31 0.75
CA LEU A 58 4.93 -4.98 0.18
C LEU A 58 6.29 -4.42 0.56
N LEU A 59 6.81 -4.75 1.75
CA LEU A 59 8.09 -4.25 2.24
C LEU A 59 9.28 -4.95 1.57
N ILE A 60 9.10 -6.21 1.17
CA ILE A 60 10.14 -7.02 0.55
C ILE A 60 10.59 -6.39 -0.79
N SER A 61 11.90 -6.14 -0.90
CA SER A 61 12.57 -5.74 -2.13
C SER A 61 13.40 -6.91 -2.66
N ARG A 62 13.14 -7.32 -3.90
CA ARG A 62 13.89 -8.39 -4.59
C ARG A 62 14.42 -7.84 -5.91
N ARG A 63 15.74 -7.94 -6.11
CA ARG A 63 16.39 -7.47 -7.34
C ARG A 63 15.78 -8.18 -8.55
N GLY A 64 15.43 -7.41 -9.58
CA GLY A 64 14.84 -7.93 -10.82
C GLY A 64 13.34 -8.29 -10.72
N PHE A 65 12.73 -8.17 -9.55
CA PHE A 65 11.30 -8.43 -9.37
C PHE A 65 10.50 -7.13 -9.34
N PHE A 66 9.41 -7.09 -10.10
CA PHE A 66 8.47 -5.99 -10.07
C PHE A 66 7.42 -6.22 -8.98
N ASN A 67 7.60 -5.57 -7.82
CA ASN A 67 6.61 -5.60 -6.73
C ASN A 67 5.39 -4.75 -7.11
N LYS A 68 4.51 -5.33 -7.94
CA LYS A 68 3.31 -4.68 -8.45
C LYS A 68 2.38 -4.19 -7.32
N PRO A 69 2.06 -4.99 -6.29
CA PRO A 69 1.19 -4.54 -5.20
C PRO A 69 1.77 -3.31 -4.47
N ARG A 70 3.05 -3.33 -4.06
CA ARG A 70 3.71 -2.18 -3.41
C ARG A 70 3.65 -0.93 -4.26
N ASN A 71 3.95 -1.07 -5.55
CA ASN A 71 4.00 0.05 -6.47
C ASN A 71 2.62 0.66 -6.69
N VAL A 72 1.56 -0.16 -6.74
CA VAL A 72 0.18 0.31 -6.81
C VAL A 72 -0.21 1.06 -5.55
N VAL A 73 0.10 0.55 -4.35
CA VAL A 73 -0.16 1.31 -3.10
C VAL A 73 0.52 2.66 -3.11
N ILE A 74 1.82 2.70 -3.43
CA ILE A 74 2.60 3.94 -3.53
C ILE A 74 1.95 4.95 -4.49
N TYR A 75 1.49 4.46 -5.64
CA TYR A 75 0.79 5.28 -6.60
C TYR A 75 -0.53 5.83 -6.03
N LEU A 76 -1.36 5.00 -5.40
CA LEU A 76 -2.65 5.41 -4.83
C LEU A 76 -2.49 6.42 -3.70
N LEU A 77 -1.56 6.20 -2.77
CA LEU A 77 -1.25 7.16 -1.69
C LEU A 77 -0.83 8.52 -2.25
N ARG A 78 -0.03 8.52 -3.32
CA ARG A 78 0.41 9.77 -3.95
C ARG A 78 -0.68 10.45 -4.78
N HIS A 79 -1.49 9.70 -5.53
CA HIS A 79 -2.46 10.27 -6.49
C HIS A 79 -3.84 10.55 -5.91
N ILE A 80 -4.30 9.77 -4.93
CA ILE A 80 -5.64 9.92 -4.34
C ILE A 80 -5.55 10.80 -3.10
N ARG A 81 -4.63 10.48 -2.19
CA ARG A 81 -4.50 11.17 -0.90
C ARG A 81 -3.55 12.37 -0.95
N GLY A 82 -2.61 12.37 -1.90
CA GLY A 82 -1.64 13.45 -2.06
C GLY A 82 -0.48 13.39 -1.08
N ASP A 83 -0.22 12.22 -0.47
CA ASP A 83 0.84 12.06 0.53
C ASP A 83 2.21 12.45 -0.03
N ASP A 84 3.05 13.06 0.80
CA ASP A 84 4.38 13.47 0.38
C ASP A 84 5.30 12.26 0.20
N LEU A 85 6.29 12.43 -0.68
CA LEU A 85 7.18 11.35 -1.07
C LEU A 85 8.04 10.86 0.11
N ASN A 86 8.34 11.70 1.11
CA ASN A 86 9.13 11.30 2.26
C ASN A 86 8.31 10.45 3.23
N SER A 87 7.06 10.81 3.53
CA SER A 87 6.18 9.97 4.34
C SER A 87 5.94 8.61 3.70
N ILE A 88 5.69 8.55 2.39
CA ILE A 88 5.56 7.27 1.67
C ILE A 88 6.86 6.47 1.75
N LYS A 89 8.02 7.14 1.60
CA LYS A 89 9.33 6.52 1.71
C LYS A 89 9.51 5.83 3.07
N GLU A 90 9.15 6.51 4.15
CA GLU A 90 9.25 5.98 5.52
C GLU A 90 8.33 4.76 5.73
N VAL A 91 7.07 4.83 5.25
CA VAL A 91 6.11 3.71 5.37
C VAL A 91 6.62 2.44 4.71
N PHE A 92 7.25 2.56 3.54
CA PHE A 92 7.75 1.40 2.78
C PHE A 92 9.22 1.11 3.01
N HIS A 93 9.92 1.78 3.94
CA HIS A 93 11.37 1.60 4.13
C HIS A 93 12.19 1.72 2.83
N ILE A 94 11.82 2.68 1.98
CA ILE A 94 12.52 2.94 0.72
C ILE A 94 13.72 3.86 1.00
N ASN A 95 14.84 3.70 0.31
CA ASN A 95 16.04 4.48 0.62
C ASN A 95 15.89 5.97 0.26
N THR A 96 15.21 6.28 -0.85
CA THR A 96 15.14 7.67 -1.35
C THR A 96 13.74 8.02 -1.84
N TYR A 97 13.34 9.28 -1.66
CA TYR A 97 12.10 9.82 -2.24
C TYR A 97 12.12 9.76 -3.78
N ILE A 98 13.30 9.76 -4.40
CA ILE A 98 13.48 9.63 -5.85
C ILE A 98 12.94 8.28 -6.32
N THR A 99 13.24 7.20 -5.58
CA THR A 99 12.68 5.87 -5.87
C THR A 99 11.16 5.88 -5.81
N VAL A 100 10.57 6.53 -4.81
CA VAL A 100 9.10 6.69 -4.71
C VAL A 100 8.56 7.45 -5.93
N SER A 101 9.19 8.57 -6.29
CA SER A 101 8.81 9.35 -7.49
C SER A 101 8.85 8.52 -8.76
N SER A 102 9.93 7.76 -8.98
CA SER A 102 10.08 6.88 -10.14
C SER A 102 9.01 5.79 -10.18
N ILE A 103 8.64 5.21 -9.03
CA ILE A 103 7.54 4.23 -8.94
C ILE A 103 6.21 4.86 -9.36
N VAL A 104 5.90 6.05 -8.81
CA VAL A 104 4.66 6.78 -9.14
C VAL A 104 4.58 7.06 -10.64
N GLN A 105 5.66 7.60 -11.23
CA GLN A 105 5.73 7.87 -12.67
C GLN A 105 5.58 6.60 -13.50
N LYS A 106 6.24 5.51 -13.09
CA LYS A 106 6.16 4.22 -13.77
C LYS A 106 4.73 3.65 -13.76
N ILE A 107 4.05 3.65 -12.63
CA ILE A 107 2.66 3.18 -12.54
C ILE A 107 1.72 4.11 -13.32
N ALA A 108 1.92 5.44 -13.26
CA ALA A 108 1.13 6.39 -14.05
C ALA A 108 1.26 6.13 -15.55
N TYR A 109 2.47 5.79 -16.03
CA TYR A 109 2.68 5.40 -17.42
C TYR A 109 2.02 4.05 -17.74
N MET A 110 2.25 3.03 -16.91
CA MET A 110 1.69 1.70 -17.12
C MET A 110 0.16 1.69 -17.08
N THR A 111 -0.47 2.56 -16.29
CA THR A 111 -1.94 2.73 -16.25
C THR A 111 -2.51 3.13 -17.61
N LYS A 112 -1.73 3.87 -18.42
CA LYS A 112 -2.14 4.33 -19.76
C LYS A 112 -1.87 3.28 -20.84
N THR A 113 -0.83 2.47 -20.68
CA THR A 113 -0.38 1.52 -21.70
C THR A 113 -0.89 0.10 -21.47
N ASP A 114 -1.08 -0.30 -20.20
CA ASP A 114 -1.63 -1.58 -19.79
C ASP A 114 -3.09 -1.40 -19.36
N ARG A 115 -4.01 -1.82 -20.25
CA ARG A 115 -5.45 -1.76 -20.00
C ARG A 115 -5.87 -2.57 -18.76
N LYS A 116 -5.17 -3.66 -18.44
CA LYS A 116 -5.49 -4.47 -17.26
C LYS A 116 -5.16 -3.66 -16.01
N LEU A 117 -3.94 -3.16 -15.89
CA LEU A 117 -3.54 -2.31 -14.74
C LEU A 117 -4.43 -1.06 -14.62
N GLY A 118 -4.79 -0.43 -15.73
CA GLY A 118 -5.69 0.72 -15.74
C GLY A 118 -7.05 0.42 -15.12
N LYS A 119 -7.63 -0.75 -15.44
CA LYS A 119 -8.88 -1.22 -14.82
C LYS A 119 -8.71 -1.54 -13.35
N GLU A 120 -7.63 -2.25 -12.97
CA GLU A 120 -7.34 -2.58 -11.57
C GLU A 120 -7.30 -1.31 -10.70
N ILE A 121 -6.56 -0.28 -11.14
CA ILE A 121 -6.45 1.00 -10.43
C ILE A 121 -7.79 1.74 -10.38
N GLN A 122 -8.60 1.66 -11.43
CA GLN A 122 -9.93 2.27 -11.42
C GLN A 122 -10.85 1.60 -10.41
N THR A 123 -10.87 0.26 -10.36
CA THR A 123 -11.63 -0.50 -9.35
C THR A 123 -11.17 -0.13 -7.95
N LEU A 124 -9.86 -0.07 -7.70
CA LEU A 124 -9.30 0.30 -6.39
C LEU A 124 -9.62 1.76 -5.97
N LYS A 125 -9.88 2.66 -6.94
CA LYS A 125 -10.31 4.05 -6.66
C LYS A 125 -11.79 4.16 -6.29
N GLU A 126 -12.61 3.24 -6.75
CA GLU A 126 -14.07 3.25 -6.56
C GLU A 126 -14.49 2.59 -5.25
N ILE A 127 -13.63 1.75 -4.66
CA ILE A 127 -13.82 1.18 -3.31
C ILE A 127 -13.59 2.31 -2.30
N LYS A 128 -14.69 2.94 -1.86
CA LYS A 128 -14.75 3.96 -0.82
C LYS A 128 -15.37 3.41 0.46
#